data_AF-A0AAD1HMU0-F1
#
_entry.id   AF-A0AAD1HMU0-F1
#
_cell.length_a   1.000
_cell.length_b   1.000
_cell.length_c   1.000
_cell.angle_alpha   90.00
_cell.angle_beta   90.00
_cell.angle_gamma   90.00
#
_symmetry.space_group_name_H-M   'P 1'
#
loop_
_entity.id
_entity.type
_entity.pdbx_description
1 polymer ?
#
loop_
_entity_poly.entity_id
_entity_poly.type
_entity_poly.pdbx_seq_one_letter_code
_entity_poly.pdbx_strand_id
1 'polypeptide(L)'
;MQASGYFAGGVLALGIGAGLFLGHGVASAAPDAGSSVQKSVTKPAAKSARQAGRPTSARTQSRRPAARQAAHSAPRLIEKTSLTTTVTPDVSVILPPMPVVNGASFTVSGDFMKPFATNFVAAGGDPADSARFFFGDLAVKSLDTLAEDNIPAPQVRLLLGNLAASGYFGGIWLRDNLHATPTSAPAITVPAAPSPAIDLSPSAIGIRLFDAVSAGLTGVAANAPDWAVSAVAHVSVPVLLALYGYNRGYLQVVLEHPPAGVPSMQDTLACSGFLACNSTAFPLELATRYDSALGKLDDPATPGWSEMSMWTTVLQGATGAGKFVWEGLAQAGFSPASYTALVQLSSAYLMVSKAAVLSSMTAYADGDAAIGRSSLRLQAGLWMWSGAYFAGLASSVARGTIPKVVVI
;
A
#
# COMPACT_ATOMS: atom_id res chain seq x y z
N MET A 1 -23.50 24.12 -8.86
CA MET A 1 -23.44 23.17 -7.71
C MET A 1 -22.83 21.88 -8.23
N GLN A 2 -21.68 21.42 -7.72
CA GLN A 2 -21.00 20.24 -8.28
C GLN A 2 -20.06 19.52 -7.28
N ALA A 3 -20.25 19.73 -5.97
CA ALA A 3 -19.32 19.28 -4.95
C ALA A 3 -19.56 17.84 -4.42
N SER A 4 -20.75 17.27 -4.64
CA SER A 4 -21.17 16.01 -3.99
C SER A 4 -20.37 14.77 -4.41
N GLY A 5 -19.78 14.76 -5.61
CA GLY A 5 -18.99 13.62 -6.09
C GLY A 5 -17.71 13.37 -5.28
N TYR A 6 -16.98 14.43 -4.92
CA TYR A 6 -15.67 14.30 -4.27
C TYR A 6 -15.76 13.77 -2.83
N PHE A 7 -16.81 14.17 -2.09
CA PHE A 7 -17.02 13.70 -0.71
C PHE A 7 -17.43 12.22 -0.64
N ALA A 8 -18.11 11.69 -1.66
CA ALA A 8 -18.55 10.30 -1.66
C ALA A 8 -17.38 9.30 -1.60
N GLY A 9 -16.31 9.53 -2.37
CA GLY A 9 -15.13 8.66 -2.39
C GLY A 9 -14.33 8.70 -1.08
N GLY A 10 -14.08 9.89 -0.53
CA GLY A 10 -13.32 10.06 0.72
C GLY A 10 -14.02 9.46 1.94
N VAL A 11 -15.35 9.59 2.03
CA VAL A 11 -16.14 8.97 3.10
C VAL A 11 -16.17 7.44 2.97
N LEU A 12 -16.15 6.90 1.74
CA LEU A 12 -16.06 5.46 1.51
C LEU A 12 -14.74 4.88 2.06
N ALA A 13 -13.60 5.53 1.76
CA ALA A 13 -12.28 5.08 2.22
C ALA A 13 -12.19 4.94 3.74
N LEU A 14 -12.73 5.91 4.49
CA LEU A 14 -12.83 5.84 5.96
C LEU A 14 -13.72 4.68 6.44
N GLY A 15 -14.89 4.50 5.82
CA GLY A 15 -15.83 3.44 6.17
C GLY A 15 -15.26 2.03 5.94
N ILE A 16 -14.51 1.84 4.85
CA ILE A 16 -13.89 0.56 4.50
C ILE A 16 -12.71 0.25 5.43
N GLY A 17 -11.88 1.25 5.76
CA GLY A 17 -10.81 1.10 6.74
C GLY A 17 -11.33 0.67 8.11
N ALA A 18 -12.35 1.34 8.64
CA ALA A 18 -13.00 0.95 9.89
C ALA A 18 -13.65 -0.44 9.79
N GLY A 19 -14.30 -0.75 8.66
CA GLY A 19 -14.94 -2.04 8.42
C GLY A 19 -13.99 -3.23 8.43
N LEU A 20 -12.77 -3.10 7.87
CA LEU A 20 -11.77 -4.18 7.91
C LEU A 20 -11.23 -4.45 9.31
N PHE A 21 -10.94 -3.39 10.09
CA PHE A 21 -10.41 -3.54 11.46
C PHE A 21 -11.46 -3.97 12.49
N LEU A 22 -12.75 -3.71 12.26
CA LEU A 22 -13.86 -4.17 13.12
C LEU A 22 -14.51 -5.47 12.64
N GLY A 23 -14.35 -5.83 11.36
CA GLY A 23 -14.96 -7.00 10.73
C GLY A 23 -14.26 -8.33 10.97
N HIS A 24 -13.05 -8.32 11.55
CA HIS A 24 -12.38 -9.53 12.05
C HIS A 24 -13.04 -9.98 13.37
N GLY A 25 -14.25 -10.52 13.23
CA GLY A 25 -15.13 -10.88 14.33
C GLY A 25 -14.46 -11.87 15.29
N VAL A 26 -14.52 -11.54 16.58
CA VAL A 26 -13.97 -12.38 17.66
C VAL A 26 -14.76 -13.69 17.72
N ALA A 27 -14.23 -14.74 17.09
CA ALA A 27 -14.73 -16.11 17.22
C ALA A 27 -14.35 -16.70 18.60
N SER A 28 -14.68 -15.99 19.69
CA SER A 28 -14.61 -16.56 21.03
C SER A 28 -15.64 -17.67 21.10
N ALA A 29 -15.18 -18.90 21.34
CA ALA A 29 -16.04 -19.91 21.91
C ALA A 29 -16.61 -19.35 23.23
N ALA A 30 -17.91 -19.55 23.46
CA ALA A 30 -18.58 -19.11 24.67
C ALA A 30 -18.58 -20.25 25.71
N PRO A 31 -18.04 -20.05 26.91
CA PRO A 31 -18.45 -20.77 28.11
C PRO A 31 -19.78 -20.18 28.63
N ASP A 32 -20.47 -20.96 29.46
CA ASP A 32 -21.86 -20.68 29.85
C ASP A 32 -22.10 -19.43 30.74
N ALA A 33 -23.35 -19.00 30.77
CA ALA A 33 -23.79 -17.75 31.39
C ALA A 33 -23.73 -17.74 32.94
N GLY A 34 -23.35 -16.60 33.52
CA GLY A 34 -23.29 -16.42 34.97
C GLY A 34 -23.41 -14.96 35.46
N SER A 35 -24.62 -14.58 35.90
CA SER A 35 -24.96 -13.44 36.78
C SER A 35 -24.43 -12.02 36.49
N SER A 36 -25.37 -11.12 36.22
CA SER A 36 -25.28 -9.65 36.28
C SER A 36 -24.76 -9.05 37.60
N VAL A 37 -24.29 -7.79 37.56
CA VAL A 37 -24.76 -6.66 38.41
C VAL A 37 -24.56 -5.32 37.65
N GLN A 38 -25.41 -4.33 37.91
CA GLN A 38 -25.41 -3.01 37.25
C GLN A 38 -24.46 -1.99 37.91
N LYS A 39 -24.01 -0.96 37.16
CA LYS A 39 -24.38 0.44 37.47
C LYS A 39 -24.01 1.46 36.37
N SER A 40 -24.93 2.39 36.14
CA SER A 40 -24.79 3.56 35.27
C SER A 40 -24.74 4.86 36.10
N VAL A 41 -23.87 5.82 35.77
CA VAL A 41 -24.00 7.22 36.22
C VAL A 41 -23.66 8.20 35.07
N THR A 42 -24.33 9.35 35.11
CA THR A 42 -24.55 10.32 34.04
C THR A 42 -23.48 11.42 33.90
N LYS A 43 -23.45 12.04 32.70
CA LYS A 43 -22.98 13.42 32.39
C LYS A 43 -23.62 14.48 33.35
N PRO A 44 -23.12 15.74 33.54
CA PRO A 44 -22.85 16.69 32.42
C PRO A 44 -21.83 17.87 32.60
N ALA A 45 -21.74 18.65 31.50
CA ALA A 45 -21.28 20.03 31.19
C ALA A 45 -21.04 21.08 32.33
N ALA A 46 -20.41 22.26 32.15
CA ALA A 46 -20.49 23.20 31.01
C ALA A 46 -19.55 24.47 31.07
N LYS A 47 -19.61 25.30 30.01
CA LYS A 47 -19.54 26.80 29.93
C LYS A 47 -18.20 27.61 29.94
N SER A 48 -18.12 28.51 28.94
CA SER A 48 -17.52 29.88 28.93
C SER A 48 -15.99 30.05 28.96
N ALA A 49 -15.37 31.18 28.54
CA ALA A 49 -15.90 32.48 28.08
C ALA A 49 -15.05 33.15 26.95
N ARG A 50 -15.47 34.35 26.48
CA ARG A 50 -14.79 35.20 25.47
C ARG A 50 -13.65 36.05 26.08
N GLN A 51 -12.67 36.47 25.27
CA GLN A 51 -12.48 37.89 24.85
C GLN A 51 -11.41 38.06 23.74
N ALA A 52 -11.13 39.29 23.29
CA ALA A 52 -10.46 39.60 22.02
C ALA A 52 -9.33 40.67 22.15
N GLY A 53 -8.41 40.73 21.16
CA GLY A 53 -7.36 41.75 21.10
C GLY A 53 -6.71 41.94 19.71
N ARG A 54 -6.67 43.19 19.23
CA ARG A 54 -5.95 43.79 18.07
C ARG A 54 -5.87 45.32 18.37
N PRO A 55 -5.04 46.17 17.71
CA PRO A 55 -4.36 46.04 16.40
C PRO A 55 -2.81 45.85 16.60
N THR A 56 -1.80 46.32 15.82
CA THR A 56 -1.70 47.31 14.73
C THR A 56 -0.52 47.02 13.76
N SER A 57 -0.34 47.88 12.76
CA SER A 57 0.60 47.81 11.62
C SER A 57 1.96 48.49 11.86
N ALA A 58 2.99 48.07 11.09
CA ALA A 58 4.12 48.91 10.63
C ALA A 58 4.55 48.49 9.20
N ARG A 59 5.19 49.37 8.41
CA ARG A 59 5.49 49.17 6.96
C ARG A 59 6.67 50.01 6.42
N THR A 60 7.62 49.34 5.77
CA THR A 60 8.64 49.87 4.81
C THR A 60 9.27 48.65 4.07
N GLN A 61 9.55 48.55 2.75
CA GLN A 61 10.14 49.42 1.70
C GLN A 61 11.56 49.91 2.06
N SER A 62 12.63 49.78 1.26
CA SER A 62 12.88 49.31 -0.13
C SER A 62 14.35 48.76 -0.19
N ARG A 63 14.90 48.05 -1.19
CA ARG A 63 15.22 48.45 -2.59
C ARG A 63 15.90 47.29 -3.37
N ARG A 64 15.88 47.34 -4.72
CA ARG A 64 16.76 46.59 -5.69
C ARG A 64 17.80 47.60 -6.30
N PRO A 65 18.65 47.33 -7.33
CA PRO A 65 18.82 46.15 -8.22
C PRO A 65 20.29 45.69 -8.52
N ALA A 66 20.43 44.56 -9.22
CA ALA A 66 21.43 44.17 -10.25
C ALA A 66 21.57 42.62 -10.27
N ALA A 67 21.46 41.81 -11.34
CA ALA A 67 21.60 41.92 -12.81
C ALA A 67 22.97 41.47 -13.37
N ARG A 68 23.06 40.19 -13.77
CA ARG A 68 23.89 39.75 -14.92
C ARG A 68 23.41 38.43 -15.51
N GLN A 69 23.51 38.31 -16.83
CA GLN A 69 23.32 37.07 -17.58
C GLN A 69 24.67 36.40 -17.83
N ALA A 70 24.69 35.06 -17.93
CA ALA A 70 25.55 34.32 -18.84
C ALA A 70 24.96 32.92 -19.05
N ALA A 71 24.77 32.51 -20.30
CA ALA A 71 24.65 31.11 -20.67
C ALA A 71 25.96 30.69 -21.35
N HIS A 72 26.36 29.43 -21.27
CA HIS A 72 27.07 28.76 -22.38
C HIS A 72 27.22 27.24 -22.21
N SER A 73 27.00 26.53 -23.32
CA SER A 73 27.72 25.33 -23.76
C SER A 73 27.67 24.04 -22.92
N ALA A 74 26.90 23.07 -23.41
CA ALA A 74 27.11 21.64 -23.12
C ALA A 74 28.12 21.02 -24.11
N PRO A 75 28.95 20.03 -23.70
CA PRO A 75 29.67 19.13 -24.61
C PRO A 75 28.75 18.01 -25.15
N ARG A 76 29.13 17.37 -26.26
CA ARG A 76 28.34 16.33 -26.94
C ARG A 76 29.28 15.25 -27.51
N LEU A 77 28.84 13.98 -27.48
CA LEU A 77 29.60 12.78 -27.90
C LEU A 77 30.86 12.50 -27.02
N ILE A 78 31.44 11.29 -27.00
CA ILE A 78 31.28 10.13 -27.90
C ILE A 78 30.76 8.91 -27.15
N GLU A 79 29.70 8.31 -27.67
CA GLU A 79 29.19 7.00 -27.25
C GLU A 79 29.88 5.89 -28.08
N LYS A 80 30.50 4.91 -27.43
CA LYS A 80 31.02 3.70 -28.10
C LYS A 80 29.99 2.58 -27.99
N THR A 81 29.16 2.45 -29.01
CA THR A 81 28.14 1.40 -29.11
C THR A 81 28.78 0.02 -29.36
N SER A 82 29.28 -0.61 -28.31
CA SER A 82 29.59 -2.05 -28.33
C SER A 82 28.28 -2.83 -28.40
N LEU A 83 27.88 -3.26 -29.60
CA LEU A 83 26.73 -4.13 -29.83
C LEU A 83 27.00 -5.57 -29.32
N THR A 84 27.11 -5.72 -28.00
CA THR A 84 26.83 -7.00 -27.35
C THR A 84 25.36 -7.30 -27.61
N THR A 85 25.08 -8.24 -28.52
CA THR A 85 23.70 -8.63 -28.83
C THR A 85 23.18 -9.52 -27.70
N THR A 86 22.78 -8.89 -26.60
CA THR A 86 22.15 -9.57 -25.47
C THR A 86 20.82 -10.15 -25.94
N VAL A 87 20.82 -11.45 -26.26
CA VAL A 87 19.60 -12.20 -26.57
C VAL A 87 18.70 -12.10 -25.34
N THR A 88 17.72 -11.21 -25.41
CA THR A 88 16.73 -11.04 -24.34
C THR A 88 15.81 -12.25 -24.41
N PRO A 89 15.68 -13.06 -23.35
CA PRO A 89 14.78 -14.21 -23.35
C PRO A 89 13.35 -13.76 -23.66
N ASP A 90 12.59 -14.53 -24.44
CA ASP A 90 11.22 -14.12 -24.75
C ASP A 90 10.31 -14.42 -23.56
N VAL A 91 10.14 -13.42 -22.70
CA VAL A 91 9.36 -13.53 -21.47
C VAL A 91 7.87 -13.38 -21.78
N SER A 92 7.05 -14.28 -21.27
CA SER A 92 5.59 -14.19 -21.28
C SER A 92 5.02 -14.24 -19.86
N VAL A 93 3.83 -13.65 -19.68
CA VAL A 93 3.12 -13.57 -18.40
C VAL A 93 1.79 -14.31 -18.53
N ILE A 94 1.63 -15.38 -17.75
CA ILE A 94 0.42 -16.19 -17.72
C ILE A 94 -0.36 -15.87 -16.45
N LEU A 95 -1.56 -15.31 -16.61
CA LEU A 95 -2.49 -15.02 -15.52
C LEU A 95 -3.61 -16.06 -15.49
N PRO A 96 -3.88 -16.71 -14.34
CA PRO A 96 -5.11 -17.46 -14.13
C PRO A 96 -6.36 -16.56 -14.26
N PRO A 97 -7.55 -17.15 -14.39
CA PRO A 97 -8.80 -16.39 -14.35
C PRO A 97 -8.91 -15.53 -13.09
N MET A 98 -9.14 -14.23 -13.26
CA MET A 98 -9.46 -13.31 -12.16
C MET A 98 -10.97 -12.98 -12.17
N PRO A 99 -11.60 -12.80 -10.99
CA PRO A 99 -13.03 -12.47 -10.89
C PRO A 99 -13.36 -11.08 -11.46
N VAL A 100 -12.37 -10.17 -11.48
CA VAL A 100 -12.48 -8.85 -12.11
C VAL A 100 -11.15 -8.51 -12.79
N VAL A 101 -11.16 -8.36 -14.12
CA VAL A 101 -9.97 -7.97 -14.92
C VAL A 101 -9.98 -6.49 -15.36
N ASN A 102 -11.10 -5.80 -15.22
CA ASN A 102 -11.27 -4.39 -15.57
C ASN A 102 -12.20 -3.70 -14.57
N GLY A 103 -11.85 -2.47 -14.18
CA GLY A 103 -12.62 -1.61 -13.28
C GLY A 103 -12.60 -0.13 -13.72
N ALA A 104 -13.15 0.74 -12.89
CA ALA A 104 -13.15 2.18 -13.06
C ALA A 104 -11.73 2.79 -12.92
N SER A 105 -10.90 2.19 -12.07
CA SER A 105 -9.51 2.58 -11.82
C SER A 105 -8.48 1.71 -12.53
N PHE A 106 -8.77 0.44 -12.84
CA PHE A 106 -7.75 -0.51 -13.30
C PHE A 106 -8.09 -1.30 -14.57
N THR A 107 -7.05 -1.78 -15.25
CA THR A 107 -7.12 -2.78 -16.34
C THR A 107 -5.96 -3.77 -16.17
N VAL A 108 -6.25 -5.04 -15.96
CA VAL A 108 -5.25 -6.12 -15.90
C VAL A 108 -4.82 -6.47 -17.33
N SER A 109 -3.52 -6.48 -17.59
CA SER A 109 -2.95 -6.84 -18.91
C SER A 109 -1.62 -7.59 -18.73
N GLY A 110 -1.55 -8.82 -19.24
CA GLY A 110 -0.30 -9.59 -19.29
C GLY A 110 0.76 -8.92 -20.18
N ASP A 111 0.34 -8.25 -21.26
CA ASP A 111 1.22 -7.50 -22.16
C ASP A 111 1.86 -6.30 -21.47
N PHE A 112 1.12 -5.61 -20.57
CA PHE A 112 1.69 -4.54 -19.75
C PHE A 112 2.60 -5.07 -18.63
N MET A 113 2.33 -6.28 -18.12
CA MET A 113 3.22 -6.95 -17.17
C MET A 113 4.49 -7.50 -17.83
N LYS A 114 4.47 -7.83 -19.13
CA LYS A 114 5.62 -8.41 -19.85
C LYS A 114 6.89 -7.56 -19.70
N PRO A 115 6.91 -6.23 -19.90
CA PRO A 115 8.07 -5.38 -19.58
C PRO A 115 8.59 -5.52 -18.14
N PHE A 116 7.71 -5.61 -17.14
CA PHE A 116 8.12 -5.80 -15.74
C PHE A 116 8.77 -7.17 -15.53
N ALA A 117 8.22 -8.22 -16.14
CA ALA A 117 8.74 -9.58 -16.09
C ALA A 117 10.08 -9.71 -16.84
N THR A 118 10.20 -9.11 -18.03
CA THR A 118 11.46 -9.00 -18.79
C THR A 118 12.53 -8.30 -17.97
N ASN A 119 12.20 -7.17 -17.34
CA ASN A 119 13.14 -6.42 -16.49
C ASN A 119 13.48 -7.15 -15.17
N PHE A 120 12.62 -8.03 -14.68
CA PHE A 120 12.91 -8.91 -13.53
C PHE A 120 13.90 -10.02 -13.90
N VAL A 121 13.64 -10.76 -15.00
CA VAL A 121 14.54 -11.81 -15.49
C VAL A 121 15.90 -11.23 -15.93
N ALA A 122 15.91 -10.07 -16.61
CA ALA A 122 17.14 -9.38 -17.00
C ALA A 122 17.96 -8.85 -15.80
N ALA A 123 17.34 -8.66 -14.63
CA ALA A 123 18.02 -8.32 -13.38
C ALA A 123 18.50 -9.55 -12.59
N GLY A 124 18.39 -10.76 -13.15
CA GLY A 124 18.78 -12.01 -12.48
C GLY A 124 17.68 -12.66 -11.63
N GLY A 125 16.42 -12.21 -11.74
CA GLY A 125 15.27 -12.83 -11.08
C GLY A 125 14.91 -14.18 -11.69
N ASP A 126 14.67 -15.19 -10.85
CA ASP A 126 14.25 -16.52 -11.28
C ASP A 126 12.78 -16.52 -11.76
N PRO A 127 12.48 -16.83 -13.04
CA PRO A 127 11.11 -16.91 -13.54
C PRO A 127 10.27 -18.01 -12.86
N ALA A 128 10.89 -19.02 -12.23
CA ALA A 128 10.18 -20.01 -11.43
C ALA A 128 9.63 -19.42 -10.12
N ASP A 129 10.29 -18.42 -9.53
CA ASP A 129 9.80 -17.72 -8.33
C ASP A 129 8.74 -16.67 -8.71
N SER A 130 7.57 -17.19 -9.06
CA SER A 130 6.38 -16.40 -9.34
C SER A 130 5.88 -15.62 -8.11
N ALA A 131 6.22 -16.03 -6.88
CA ALA A 131 5.84 -15.27 -5.69
C ALA A 131 6.69 -14.00 -5.57
N ARG A 132 8.01 -14.11 -5.74
CA ARG A 132 8.93 -12.97 -5.79
C ARG A 132 8.55 -11.99 -6.90
N PHE A 133 8.23 -12.49 -8.11
CA PHE A 133 7.84 -11.60 -9.20
C PHE A 133 6.48 -10.93 -8.97
N PHE A 134 5.38 -11.70 -8.88
CA PHE A 134 4.04 -11.10 -8.91
C PHE A 134 3.68 -10.36 -7.62
N PHE A 135 4.15 -10.82 -6.46
CA PHE A 135 3.75 -10.22 -5.17
C PHE A 135 4.78 -9.20 -4.69
N GLY A 136 6.07 -9.42 -4.97
CA GLY A 136 7.14 -8.45 -4.73
C GLY A 136 7.33 -7.48 -5.91
N ASP A 137 8.18 -7.87 -6.86
CA ASP A 137 8.74 -6.99 -7.89
C ASP A 137 7.70 -6.24 -8.72
N LEU A 138 6.64 -6.91 -9.18
CA LEU A 138 5.58 -6.32 -9.99
C LEU A 138 4.78 -5.27 -9.20
N ALA A 139 4.45 -5.55 -7.94
CA ALA A 139 3.73 -4.61 -7.08
C ALA A 139 4.58 -3.38 -6.83
N VAL A 140 5.81 -3.61 -6.36
CA VAL A 140 6.75 -2.58 -5.93
C VAL A 140 7.10 -1.64 -7.09
N LYS A 141 7.48 -2.17 -8.25
CA LYS A 141 7.77 -1.34 -9.44
C LYS A 141 6.53 -0.56 -9.90
N SER A 142 5.32 -1.12 -9.74
CA SER A 142 4.09 -0.42 -10.08
C SER A 142 3.75 0.70 -9.08
N LEU A 143 4.02 0.50 -7.79
CA LEU A 143 3.85 1.52 -6.74
C LEU A 143 4.90 2.63 -6.86
N ASP A 144 6.14 2.29 -7.19
CA ASP A 144 7.21 3.25 -7.44
C ASP A 144 6.89 4.14 -8.65
N THR A 145 6.50 3.53 -9.78
CA THR A 145 6.02 4.27 -10.95
C THR A 145 4.78 5.10 -10.62
N LEU A 146 3.84 4.60 -9.78
CA LEU A 146 2.67 5.39 -9.34
C LEU A 146 3.04 6.61 -8.48
N ALA A 147 4.22 6.61 -7.84
CA ALA A 147 4.75 7.74 -7.09
C ALA A 147 5.53 8.74 -7.98
N GLU A 148 5.61 8.53 -9.29
CA GLU A 148 6.11 9.51 -10.27
C GLU A 148 5.07 10.62 -10.55
N ASP A 149 5.56 11.76 -11.03
CA ASP A 149 4.72 12.89 -11.45
C ASP A 149 4.20 12.71 -12.89
N ASN A 150 3.03 13.30 -13.18
CA ASN A 150 2.46 13.46 -14.52
C ASN A 150 2.20 12.18 -15.34
N ILE A 151 2.12 11.02 -14.67
CA ILE A 151 1.81 9.72 -15.29
C ILE A 151 0.51 9.78 -16.12
N PRO A 152 0.51 9.35 -17.39
CA PRO A 152 -0.70 9.27 -18.20
C PRO A 152 -1.78 8.38 -17.58
N ALA A 153 -3.04 8.82 -17.59
CA ALA A 153 -4.16 8.06 -17.02
C ALA A 153 -4.30 6.60 -17.55
N PRO A 154 -4.04 6.29 -18.84
CA PRO A 154 -4.00 4.89 -19.31
C PRO A 154 -2.92 4.05 -18.64
N GLN A 155 -1.73 4.62 -18.39
CA GLN A 155 -0.64 3.96 -17.68
C GLN A 155 -0.98 3.77 -16.19
N VAL A 156 -1.60 4.77 -15.54
CA VAL A 156 -2.13 4.63 -14.17
C VAL A 156 -3.10 3.46 -14.07
N ARG A 157 -4.03 3.29 -15.03
CA ARG A 157 -4.96 2.14 -15.04
C ARG A 157 -4.25 0.79 -15.14
N LEU A 158 -3.17 0.72 -15.90
CA LEU A 158 -2.41 -0.51 -16.09
C LEU A 158 -1.51 -0.83 -14.88
N LEU A 159 -0.93 0.19 -14.24
CA LEU A 159 -0.20 0.07 -12.97
C LEU A 159 -1.12 -0.37 -11.82
N LEU A 160 -2.35 0.15 -11.75
CA LEU A 160 -3.37 -0.36 -10.82
C LEU A 160 -3.82 -1.78 -11.19
N GLY A 161 -3.78 -2.17 -12.47
CA GLY A 161 -4.03 -3.54 -12.92
C GLY A 161 -2.96 -4.52 -12.45
N ASN A 162 -1.69 -4.12 -12.48
CA ASN A 162 -0.59 -4.87 -11.89
C ASN A 162 -0.82 -5.12 -10.39
N LEU A 163 -1.31 -4.11 -9.66
CA LEU A 163 -1.57 -4.20 -8.23
C LEU A 163 -2.82 -5.00 -7.88
N ALA A 164 -3.87 -4.93 -8.71
CA ALA A 164 -5.04 -5.79 -8.60
C ALA A 164 -4.68 -7.28 -8.75
N ALA A 165 -3.87 -7.61 -9.77
CA ALA A 165 -3.39 -8.98 -9.98
C ALA A 165 -2.43 -9.42 -8.87
N SER A 166 -1.45 -8.58 -8.53
CA SER A 166 -0.48 -8.83 -7.46
C SER A 166 -1.16 -9.13 -6.13
N GLY A 167 -2.09 -8.28 -5.70
CA GLY A 167 -2.81 -8.45 -4.44
C GLY A 167 -3.65 -9.72 -4.48
N TYR A 168 -4.51 -9.87 -5.49
CA TYR A 168 -5.43 -11.02 -5.57
C TYR A 168 -4.69 -12.37 -5.50
N PHE A 169 -3.63 -12.53 -6.29
CA PHE A 169 -2.87 -13.77 -6.30
C PHE A 169 -1.93 -13.92 -5.09
N GLY A 170 -1.44 -12.81 -4.49
CA GLY A 170 -0.69 -12.84 -3.24
C GLY A 170 -1.55 -13.27 -2.05
N GLY A 171 -2.82 -12.86 -2.02
CA GLY A 171 -3.81 -13.31 -1.04
C GLY A 171 -4.14 -14.80 -1.18
N ILE A 172 -4.33 -15.27 -2.42
CA ILE A 172 -4.50 -16.71 -2.72
C ILE A 172 -3.27 -17.51 -2.28
N TRP A 173 -2.07 -17.02 -2.60
CA TRP A 173 -0.81 -17.66 -2.20
C TRP A 173 -0.68 -17.75 -0.68
N LEU A 174 -0.99 -16.68 0.07
CA LEU A 174 -0.90 -16.73 1.53
C LEU A 174 -1.96 -17.68 2.13
N ARG A 175 -3.21 -17.61 1.65
CA ARG A 175 -4.30 -18.53 2.02
C ARG A 175 -3.87 -20.00 1.87
N ASP A 176 -3.23 -20.33 0.75
CA ASP A 176 -2.78 -21.69 0.47
C ASP A 176 -1.63 -22.15 1.39
N ASN A 177 -0.77 -21.22 1.82
CA ASN A 177 0.33 -21.47 2.75
C ASN A 177 -0.15 -21.55 4.22
N LEU A 178 -1.16 -20.78 4.63
CA LEU A 178 -1.73 -20.82 5.98
C LEU A 178 -2.51 -22.10 6.27
N HIS A 179 -3.17 -22.67 5.26
CA HIS A 179 -3.98 -23.90 5.43
C HIS A 179 -3.15 -25.20 5.25
N ALA A 180 -1.99 -25.28 5.89
CA ALA A 180 -1.02 -26.38 5.73
C ALA A 180 -1.52 -27.77 6.15
N THR A 181 -2.68 -27.90 6.80
CA THR A 181 -3.32 -29.21 7.02
C THR A 181 -3.77 -29.82 5.69
N PRO A 182 -3.33 -31.04 5.32
CA PRO A 182 -3.66 -31.65 4.04
C PRO A 182 -5.08 -32.23 4.06
N THR A 183 -6.08 -31.37 3.84
CA THR A 183 -7.42 -31.82 3.44
C THR A 183 -7.33 -32.30 1.99
N SER A 184 -7.22 -33.62 1.80
CA SER A 184 -7.19 -34.29 0.49
C SER A 184 -8.55 -34.26 -0.21
N ALA A 185 -9.12 -33.06 -0.40
CA ALA A 185 -10.25 -32.83 -1.27
C ALA A 185 -9.75 -32.89 -2.73
N PRO A 186 -10.15 -33.90 -3.54
CA PRO A 186 -9.77 -33.93 -4.95
C PRO A 186 -10.35 -32.69 -5.65
N ALA A 187 -9.56 -32.08 -6.53
CA ALA A 187 -10.00 -30.91 -7.30
C ALA A 187 -11.11 -31.31 -8.28
N ILE A 188 -12.37 -31.13 -7.85
CA ILE A 188 -13.55 -31.40 -8.69
C ILE A 188 -13.43 -30.52 -9.93
N THR A 189 -13.19 -31.15 -11.07
CA THR A 189 -13.00 -30.48 -12.35
C THR A 189 -14.36 -30.06 -12.92
N VAL A 190 -14.99 -29.09 -12.26
CA VAL A 190 -16.25 -28.49 -12.74
C VAL A 190 -15.97 -27.87 -14.11
N PRO A 191 -16.71 -28.24 -15.17
CA PRO A 191 -16.58 -27.60 -16.47
C PRO A 191 -16.78 -26.09 -16.32
N ALA A 192 -15.95 -25.29 -17.00
CA ALA A 192 -16.05 -23.84 -16.93
C ALA A 192 -17.38 -23.37 -17.50
N ALA A 193 -18.36 -23.13 -16.61
CA ALA A 193 -19.58 -22.42 -16.97
C ALA A 193 -19.19 -21.04 -17.54
N PRO A 194 -19.91 -20.54 -18.57
CA PRO A 194 -19.62 -19.23 -19.14
C PRO A 194 -19.66 -18.19 -18.02
N SER A 195 -18.55 -17.47 -17.83
CA SER A 195 -18.40 -16.53 -16.72
C SER A 195 -19.57 -15.53 -16.75
N PRO A 196 -20.30 -15.34 -15.64
CA PRO A 196 -21.39 -14.38 -15.62
C PRO A 196 -20.82 -12.99 -15.92
N ALA A 197 -21.54 -12.21 -16.73
CA ALA A 197 -21.13 -10.84 -17.10
C ALA A 197 -20.90 -9.91 -15.88
N ILE A 198 -21.40 -10.32 -14.71
CA ILE A 198 -21.13 -9.71 -13.41
C ILE A 198 -20.83 -10.87 -12.42
N ASP A 199 -19.57 -11.07 -12.05
CA ASP A 199 -19.25 -11.87 -10.86
C ASP A 199 -19.65 -11.12 -9.57
N LEU A 200 -20.29 -11.85 -8.65
CA LEU A 200 -20.78 -11.40 -7.35
C LEU A 200 -20.13 -12.18 -6.19
N SER A 201 -19.03 -12.90 -6.44
CA SER A 201 -18.20 -13.50 -5.40
C SER A 201 -17.74 -12.46 -4.37
N PRO A 202 -17.46 -12.85 -3.11
CA PRO A 202 -16.89 -11.93 -2.11
C PRO A 202 -15.61 -11.24 -2.60
N SER A 203 -14.79 -11.97 -3.37
CA SER A 203 -13.60 -11.43 -4.03
C SER A 203 -13.94 -10.35 -5.07
N ALA A 204 -14.93 -10.58 -5.94
CA ALA A 204 -15.38 -9.58 -6.91
C ALA A 204 -15.97 -8.34 -6.24
N ILE A 205 -16.77 -8.51 -5.18
CA ILE A 205 -17.34 -7.41 -4.41
C ILE A 205 -16.21 -6.59 -3.75
N GLY A 206 -15.23 -7.27 -3.14
CA GLY A 206 -14.04 -6.63 -2.56
C GLY A 206 -13.26 -5.82 -3.59
N ILE A 207 -12.86 -6.44 -4.71
CA ILE A 207 -12.08 -5.75 -5.76
C ILE A 207 -12.84 -4.54 -6.32
N ARG A 208 -14.16 -4.63 -6.57
CA ARG A 208 -14.98 -3.49 -7.01
C ARG A 208 -15.06 -2.36 -5.97
N LEU A 209 -15.06 -2.70 -4.68
CA LEU A 209 -15.10 -1.73 -3.58
C LEU A 209 -13.80 -0.93 -3.49
N PHE A 210 -12.65 -1.60 -3.62
CA PHE A 210 -11.34 -0.93 -3.66
C PHE A 210 -11.06 -0.22 -4.99
N ASP A 211 -11.60 -0.73 -6.10
CA ASP A 211 -11.62 -0.04 -7.39
C ASP A 211 -12.34 1.31 -7.32
N ALA A 212 -13.47 1.40 -6.61
CA ALA A 212 -14.16 2.67 -6.38
C ALA A 212 -13.32 3.67 -5.55
N VAL A 213 -12.60 3.19 -4.52
CA VAL A 213 -11.67 4.01 -3.72
C VAL A 213 -10.50 4.50 -4.58
N SER A 214 -9.83 3.58 -5.30
CA SER A 214 -8.69 3.89 -6.16
C SER A 214 -9.08 4.81 -7.34
N ALA A 215 -10.30 4.69 -7.87
CA ALA A 215 -10.86 5.60 -8.87
C ALA A 215 -11.09 7.01 -8.29
N GLY A 216 -11.59 7.09 -7.05
CA GLY A 216 -11.72 8.35 -6.33
C GLY A 216 -10.38 9.04 -6.12
N LEU A 217 -9.39 8.31 -5.58
CA LEU A 217 -8.05 8.81 -5.28
C LEU A 217 -7.30 9.27 -6.55
N THR A 218 -7.30 8.46 -7.62
CA THR A 218 -6.72 8.86 -8.92
C THR A 218 -7.47 10.02 -9.57
N GLY A 219 -8.80 10.05 -9.46
CA GLY A 219 -9.63 11.16 -9.95
C GLY A 219 -9.30 12.48 -9.26
N VAL A 220 -9.06 12.47 -7.94
CA VAL A 220 -8.60 13.63 -7.17
C VAL A 220 -7.16 13.99 -7.55
N ALA A 221 -6.24 13.02 -7.60
CA ALA A 221 -4.84 13.23 -7.98
C ALA A 221 -4.66 13.87 -9.38
N ALA A 222 -5.57 13.59 -10.31
CA ALA A 222 -5.53 14.14 -11.66
C ALA A 222 -6.28 15.48 -11.82
N ASN A 223 -7.42 15.67 -11.15
CA ASN A 223 -8.37 16.75 -11.51
C ASN A 223 -8.75 17.69 -10.35
N ALA A 224 -8.37 17.41 -9.10
CA ALA A 224 -8.80 18.23 -7.97
C ALA A 224 -7.92 19.49 -7.78
N PRO A 225 -8.50 20.58 -7.23
CA PRO A 225 -7.73 21.72 -6.76
C PRO A 225 -6.85 21.35 -5.57
N ASP A 226 -5.76 22.09 -5.38
CA ASP A 226 -4.70 21.78 -4.41
C ASP A 226 -5.19 21.56 -2.97
N TRP A 227 -6.15 22.37 -2.51
CA TRP A 227 -6.74 22.21 -1.17
C TRP A 227 -7.46 20.87 -0.99
N ALA A 228 -8.07 20.32 -2.06
CA ALA A 228 -8.79 19.06 -2.03
C ALA A 228 -7.82 17.87 -2.14
N VAL A 229 -6.73 18.02 -2.91
CA VAL A 229 -5.61 17.07 -2.90
C VAL A 229 -5.04 16.94 -1.48
N SER A 230 -4.71 18.08 -0.86
CA SER A 230 -4.16 18.14 0.50
C SER A 230 -5.12 17.58 1.56
N ALA A 231 -6.43 17.89 1.48
CA ALA A 231 -7.44 17.38 2.39
C ALA A 231 -7.70 15.86 2.25
N VAL A 232 -7.62 15.29 1.04
CA VAL A 232 -7.76 13.84 0.84
C VAL A 232 -6.48 13.11 1.26
N ALA A 233 -5.30 13.72 1.07
CA ALA A 233 -4.05 13.20 1.64
C ALA A 233 -4.14 13.18 3.19
N HIS A 234 -4.53 14.29 3.82
CA HIS A 234 -4.74 14.40 5.27
C HIS A 234 -5.67 13.31 5.82
N VAL A 235 -6.90 13.20 5.30
CA VAL A 235 -7.91 12.28 5.84
C VAL A 235 -7.54 10.80 5.73
N SER A 236 -6.58 10.46 4.85
CA SER A 236 -6.05 9.10 4.70
C SER A 236 -5.01 8.71 5.77
N VAL A 237 -4.24 9.69 6.30
CA VAL A 237 -3.07 9.43 7.17
C VAL A 237 -3.41 8.53 8.36
N PRO A 238 -4.54 8.68 9.08
CA PRO A 238 -4.87 7.79 10.21
C PRO A 238 -5.00 6.32 9.80
N VAL A 239 -5.54 6.05 8.61
CA VAL A 239 -5.73 4.69 8.10
C VAL A 239 -4.42 4.11 7.56
N LEU A 240 -3.62 4.95 6.88
CA LEU A 240 -2.28 4.57 6.41
C LEU A 240 -1.34 4.26 7.59
N LEU A 241 -1.38 5.05 8.68
CA LEU A 241 -0.66 4.79 9.93
C LEU A 241 -1.08 3.46 10.57
N ALA A 242 -2.38 3.17 10.59
CA ALA A 242 -2.90 1.89 11.12
C ALA A 242 -2.44 0.70 10.27
N LEU A 243 -2.50 0.79 8.94
CA LEU A 243 -2.02 -0.24 8.01
C LEU A 243 -0.50 -0.45 8.12
N TYR A 244 0.27 0.63 8.16
CA TYR A 244 1.72 0.60 8.38
C TYR A 244 2.06 -0.05 9.72
N GLY A 245 1.42 0.38 10.81
CA GLY A 245 1.66 -0.16 12.15
C GLY A 245 1.28 -1.63 12.28
N TYR A 246 0.12 -2.02 11.76
CA TYR A 246 -0.29 -3.42 11.69
C TYR A 246 0.76 -4.27 10.97
N ASN A 247 1.19 -3.85 9.78
CA ASN A 247 2.21 -4.57 9.01
C ASN A 247 3.59 -4.59 9.70
N ARG A 248 3.94 -3.53 10.46
CA ARG A 248 5.17 -3.46 11.28
C ARG A 248 5.17 -4.50 12.40
N GLY A 249 4.06 -4.61 13.13
CA GLY A 249 3.92 -5.58 14.22
C GLY A 249 3.93 -7.02 13.72
N TYR A 250 3.18 -7.27 12.65
CA TYR A 250 3.21 -8.52 11.89
C TYR A 250 4.63 -8.92 11.48
N LEU A 251 5.36 -8.04 10.79
CA LEU A 251 6.72 -8.33 10.33
C LEU A 251 7.68 -8.56 11.50
N GLN A 252 7.54 -7.82 12.61
CA GLN A 252 8.30 -8.10 13.83
C GLN A 252 8.07 -9.54 14.33
N VAL A 253 6.82 -10.01 14.42
CA VAL A 253 6.53 -11.38 14.87
C VAL A 253 7.11 -12.44 13.92
N VAL A 254 7.01 -12.24 12.60
CA VAL A 254 7.60 -13.18 11.62
C VAL A 254 9.13 -13.21 11.71
N LEU A 255 9.78 -12.06 11.91
CA LEU A 255 11.22 -12.00 12.10
C LEU A 255 11.65 -12.60 13.46
N GLU A 256 10.85 -12.42 14.51
CA GLU A 256 11.04 -13.04 15.82
C GLU A 256 10.90 -14.57 15.79
N HIS A 257 10.14 -15.13 14.84
CA HIS A 257 9.80 -16.57 14.76
C HIS A 257 10.11 -17.20 13.38
N PRO A 258 11.38 -17.36 12.98
CA PRO A 258 11.75 -18.11 11.78
C PRO A 258 11.40 -19.61 11.90
N PRO A 259 10.98 -20.29 10.81
CA PRO A 259 10.75 -21.74 10.83
C PRO A 259 12.02 -22.52 11.14
N ALA A 260 11.87 -23.73 11.70
CA ALA A 260 12.99 -24.57 12.10
C ALA A 260 13.94 -24.86 10.92
N GLY A 261 15.24 -24.58 11.10
CA GLY A 261 16.27 -24.74 10.07
C GLY A 261 16.41 -23.56 9.10
N VAL A 262 15.58 -22.53 9.20
CA VAL A 262 15.69 -21.30 8.38
C VAL A 262 16.58 -20.29 9.10
N PRO A 263 17.55 -19.65 8.42
CA PRO A 263 18.33 -18.55 8.99
C PRO A 263 17.42 -17.38 9.43
N SER A 264 17.75 -16.75 10.56
CA SER A 264 17.07 -15.54 11.00
C SER A 264 17.19 -14.43 9.95
N MET A 265 16.08 -13.74 9.68
CA MET A 265 16.06 -12.55 8.84
C MET A 265 15.92 -11.25 9.65
N GLN A 266 16.12 -11.27 10.97
CA GLN A 266 15.90 -10.12 11.86
C GLN A 266 16.69 -8.88 11.44
N ASP A 267 17.96 -9.05 11.06
CA ASP A 267 18.83 -7.97 10.56
C ASP A 267 18.35 -7.35 9.23
N THR A 268 17.31 -7.91 8.60
CA THR A 268 16.71 -7.35 7.39
C THR A 268 15.70 -6.23 7.63
N LEU A 269 15.37 -5.90 8.89
CA LEU A 269 14.54 -4.76 9.27
C LEU A 269 15.17 -3.99 10.44
N ALA A 270 15.65 -2.78 10.17
CA ALA A 270 16.12 -1.86 11.21
C ALA A 270 15.08 -0.76 11.45
N CYS A 271 14.74 -0.49 12.72
CA CYS A 271 13.80 0.58 13.10
C CYS A 271 14.37 1.42 14.26
N SER A 272 14.62 2.71 14.03
CA SER A 272 14.98 3.69 15.07
C SER A 272 13.77 4.40 15.68
N GLY A 273 12.61 4.31 15.05
CA GLY A 273 11.34 4.89 15.51
C GLY A 273 10.13 4.14 14.95
N PHE A 274 8.92 4.72 15.06
CA PHE A 274 7.72 4.09 14.51
C PHE A 274 7.76 4.06 12.98
N LEU A 275 7.77 5.22 12.32
CA LEU A 275 7.90 5.35 10.86
C LEU A 275 9.34 5.29 10.36
N ALA A 276 10.32 5.52 11.24
CA ALA A 276 11.74 5.41 10.94
C ALA A 276 12.20 3.93 10.93
N CYS A 277 11.64 3.16 10.00
CA CYS A 277 12.06 1.79 9.66
C CYS A 277 12.63 1.75 8.24
N ASN A 278 13.65 0.91 8.04
CA ASN A 278 14.27 0.61 6.74
C ASN A 278 14.51 -0.90 6.63
N SER A 279 14.37 -1.47 5.42
CA SER A 279 14.60 -2.90 5.18
C SER A 279 15.66 -3.14 4.10
N THR A 280 16.53 -4.13 4.35
CA THR A 280 17.51 -4.64 3.38
C THR A 280 17.01 -5.87 2.62
N ALA A 281 15.92 -6.51 3.06
CA ALA A 281 15.26 -7.60 2.31
C ALA A 281 14.59 -7.11 1.00
N PHE A 282 14.25 -5.82 0.93
CA PHE A 282 13.78 -5.18 -0.29
C PHE A 282 14.24 -3.70 -0.33
N PRO A 283 15.47 -3.40 -0.80
CA PRO A 283 15.96 -2.03 -0.91
C PRO A 283 15.14 -1.25 -1.95
N LEU A 284 14.70 -0.06 -1.59
CA LEU A 284 13.81 0.79 -2.37
C LEU A 284 14.16 2.27 -2.22
N GLU A 285 14.24 3.00 -3.32
CA GLU A 285 14.41 4.46 -3.28
C GLU A 285 13.15 5.13 -2.70
N LEU A 286 11.96 4.70 -3.13
CA LEU A 286 10.69 5.17 -2.61
C LEU A 286 10.58 5.06 -1.08
N ALA A 287 11.27 4.08 -0.46
CA ALA A 287 11.29 3.87 0.98
C ALA A 287 11.96 5.01 1.77
N THR A 288 12.89 5.75 1.15
CA THR A 288 13.65 6.83 1.77
C THR A 288 13.38 8.20 1.13
N ARG A 289 12.75 8.25 -0.05
CA ARG A 289 12.34 9.47 -0.79
C ARG A 289 11.65 10.53 0.08
N TYR A 290 10.96 10.12 1.15
CA TYR A 290 10.22 10.99 2.07
C TYR A 290 10.79 11.07 3.50
N ASP A 291 11.99 10.53 3.77
CA ASP A 291 12.54 10.45 5.14
C ASP A 291 12.83 11.82 5.78
N SER A 292 12.90 12.90 5.00
CA SER A 292 12.91 14.28 5.53
C SER A 292 11.67 14.64 6.36
N ALA A 293 10.57 13.92 6.21
CA ALA A 293 9.38 14.06 7.05
C ALA A 293 9.60 13.57 8.49
N LEU A 294 10.51 12.61 8.72
CA LEU A 294 10.77 12.04 10.04
C LEU A 294 11.27 13.11 11.02
N GLY A 295 12.25 13.91 10.61
CA GLY A 295 12.75 15.03 11.43
C GLY A 295 11.70 16.11 11.72
N LYS A 296 10.64 16.23 10.89
CA LYS A 296 9.50 17.13 11.14
C LYS A 296 8.42 16.53 12.05
N LEU A 297 8.42 15.21 12.25
CA LEU A 297 7.61 14.55 13.28
C LEU A 297 8.31 14.62 14.65
N ASP A 298 9.64 14.54 14.66
CA ASP A 298 10.49 14.65 15.85
C ASP A 298 10.56 16.10 16.39
N ASP A 299 10.69 17.11 15.52
CA ASP A 299 10.61 18.54 15.86
C ASP A 299 9.50 19.26 15.06
N PRO A 300 8.23 19.18 15.51
CA PRO A 300 7.06 19.63 14.75
C PRO A 300 6.85 21.16 14.80
N ALA A 301 7.66 21.89 14.04
CA ALA A 301 7.69 23.36 13.97
C ALA A 301 6.43 24.07 13.42
N THR A 302 5.36 23.35 13.06
CA THR A 302 4.09 23.93 12.56
C THR A 302 2.88 23.15 13.08
N PRO A 303 1.67 23.75 13.17
CA PRO A 303 0.47 23.05 13.64
C PRO A 303 0.13 21.78 12.84
N GLY A 304 0.36 21.78 11.52
CA GLY A 304 0.15 20.60 10.67
C GLY A 304 1.10 19.46 11.05
N TRP A 305 2.38 19.76 11.24
CA TRP A 305 3.36 18.76 11.70
C TRP A 305 3.12 18.34 13.16
N SER A 306 2.60 19.22 14.02
CA SER A 306 2.17 18.85 15.39
C SER A 306 1.00 17.85 15.35
N GLU A 307 0.05 18.03 14.44
CA GLU A 307 -1.07 17.10 14.22
C GLU A 307 -0.57 15.74 13.69
N MET A 308 0.34 15.75 12.70
CA MET A 308 0.91 14.50 12.16
C MET A 308 1.75 13.75 13.20
N SER A 309 2.50 14.46 14.04
CA SER A 309 3.25 13.88 15.17
C SER A 309 2.29 13.28 16.22
N MET A 310 1.21 14.00 16.59
CA MET A 310 0.16 13.46 17.46
C MET A 310 -0.49 12.19 16.89
N TRP A 311 -0.87 12.18 15.61
CA TRP A 311 -1.44 10.99 14.96
C TRP A 311 -0.46 9.81 14.94
N THR A 312 0.83 10.08 14.70
CA THR A 312 1.92 9.09 14.79
C THR A 312 1.99 8.48 16.19
N THR A 313 1.97 9.31 17.25
CA THR A 313 2.00 8.86 18.65
C THR A 313 0.76 8.07 19.07
N VAL A 314 -0.42 8.42 18.55
CA VAL A 314 -1.67 7.68 18.85
C VAL A 314 -1.71 6.34 18.13
N LEU A 315 -1.34 6.30 16.84
CA LEU A 315 -1.57 5.15 15.97
C LEU A 315 -0.41 4.15 15.90
N GLN A 316 0.74 4.45 16.53
CA GLN A 316 1.79 3.45 16.78
C GLN A 316 1.27 2.19 17.51
N GLY A 317 0.18 2.32 18.27
CA GLY A 317 -0.51 1.21 18.94
C GLY A 317 -1.03 0.13 17.97
N ALA A 318 -1.21 0.44 16.69
CA ALA A 318 -1.53 -0.55 15.65
C ALA A 318 -0.44 -1.62 15.50
N THR A 319 0.80 -1.33 15.92
CA THR A 319 1.88 -2.35 16.05
C THR A 319 1.45 -3.51 16.96
N GLY A 320 0.77 -3.22 18.08
CA GLY A 320 0.29 -4.25 19.00
C GLY A 320 -0.80 -5.14 18.38
N ALA A 321 -1.72 -4.55 17.62
CA ALA A 321 -2.74 -5.32 16.88
C ALA A 321 -2.11 -6.19 15.77
N GLY A 322 -1.09 -5.66 15.08
CA GLY A 322 -0.30 -6.40 14.11
C GLY A 322 0.42 -7.61 14.71
N LYS A 323 1.05 -7.41 15.88
CA LYS A 323 1.68 -8.50 16.65
C LYS A 323 0.66 -9.57 17.05
N PHE A 324 -0.39 -9.18 17.77
CA PHE A 324 -1.38 -10.09 18.34
C PHE A 324 -2.02 -11.04 17.31
N VAL A 325 -2.40 -10.54 16.13
CA VAL A 325 -3.00 -11.40 15.08
C VAL A 325 -1.99 -12.42 14.54
N TRP A 326 -0.72 -12.04 14.45
CA TRP A 326 0.32 -12.89 13.86
C TRP A 326 1.06 -13.79 14.84
N GLU A 327 1.02 -13.51 16.15
CA GLU A 327 1.47 -14.43 17.20
C GLU A 327 0.73 -15.77 17.15
N GLY A 328 -0.55 -15.77 16.75
CA GLY A 328 -1.32 -16.99 16.49
C GLY A 328 -1.06 -17.63 15.12
N LEU A 329 -0.72 -16.85 14.09
CA LEU A 329 -0.53 -17.35 12.72
C LEU A 329 0.89 -17.87 12.45
N ALA A 330 1.92 -17.26 13.03
CA ALA A 330 3.33 -17.67 12.85
C ALA A 330 3.58 -19.11 13.35
N GLN A 331 2.83 -19.54 14.36
CA GLN A 331 2.88 -20.91 14.91
C GLN A 331 2.39 -21.99 13.93
N ALA A 332 1.73 -21.63 12.82
CA ALA A 332 1.24 -22.59 11.82
C ALA A 332 2.37 -23.23 10.98
N GLY A 333 3.57 -22.64 10.97
CA GLY A 333 4.76 -23.21 10.32
C GLY A 333 4.82 -23.01 8.80
N PHE A 334 5.49 -21.93 8.36
CA PHE A 334 5.77 -21.71 6.93
C PHE A 334 6.93 -22.59 6.43
N SER A 335 6.90 -22.94 5.14
CA SER A 335 8.09 -23.50 4.47
C SER A 335 9.22 -22.44 4.38
N PRO A 336 10.50 -22.83 4.22
CA PRO A 336 11.60 -21.86 4.09
C PRO A 336 11.39 -20.84 2.97
N ALA A 337 10.98 -21.29 1.78
CA ALA A 337 10.70 -20.41 0.65
C ALA A 337 9.47 -19.52 0.92
N SER A 338 8.42 -20.09 1.54
CA SER A 338 7.22 -19.35 1.92
C SER A 338 7.55 -18.23 2.91
N TYR A 339 8.39 -18.51 3.91
CA TYR A 339 8.85 -17.56 4.90
C TYR A 339 9.68 -16.43 4.28
N THR A 340 10.67 -16.74 3.44
CA THR A 340 11.49 -15.71 2.78
C THR A 340 10.65 -14.82 1.87
N ALA A 341 9.73 -15.38 1.10
CA ALA A 341 8.78 -14.60 0.30
C ALA A 341 7.85 -13.74 1.18
N LEU A 342 7.37 -14.28 2.32
CA LEU A 342 6.54 -13.56 3.29
C LEU A 342 7.27 -12.35 3.88
N VAL A 343 8.51 -12.53 4.33
CA VAL A 343 9.35 -11.45 4.88
C VAL A 343 9.62 -10.39 3.81
N GLN A 344 10.00 -10.78 2.59
CA GLN A 344 10.28 -9.82 1.50
C GLN A 344 9.03 -9.02 1.09
N LEU A 345 7.89 -9.69 0.91
CA LEU A 345 6.60 -9.07 0.60
C LEU A 345 6.18 -8.07 1.68
N SER A 346 6.31 -8.46 2.94
CA SER A 346 5.86 -7.65 4.09
C SER A 346 6.80 -6.49 4.37
N SER A 347 8.12 -6.66 4.14
CA SER A 347 9.10 -5.58 4.14
C SER A 347 8.81 -4.57 3.03
N ALA A 348 8.54 -5.03 1.80
CA ALA A 348 8.16 -4.16 0.69
C ALA A 348 6.87 -3.38 0.97
N TYR A 349 5.84 -4.06 1.48
CA TYR A 349 4.60 -3.43 1.92
C TYR A 349 4.84 -2.39 3.02
N LEU A 350 5.73 -2.67 3.98
CA LEU A 350 6.09 -1.71 5.04
C LEU A 350 6.75 -0.46 4.45
N MET A 351 7.71 -0.63 3.54
CA MET A 351 8.44 0.46 2.90
C MET A 351 7.53 1.32 2.01
N VAL A 352 6.61 0.71 1.25
CA VAL A 352 5.63 1.48 0.47
C VAL A 352 4.59 2.16 1.36
N SER A 353 4.14 1.50 2.44
CA SER A 353 3.22 2.11 3.40
C SER A 353 3.87 3.30 4.12
N LYS A 354 5.16 3.20 4.48
CA LYS A 354 5.98 4.32 5.00
C LYS A 354 5.97 5.50 4.02
N ALA A 355 6.26 5.24 2.74
CA ALA A 355 6.26 6.27 1.71
C ALA A 355 4.87 6.91 1.52
N ALA A 356 3.79 6.12 1.53
CA ALA A 356 2.42 6.60 1.45
C ALA A 356 2.05 7.49 2.66
N VAL A 357 2.39 7.07 3.89
CA VAL A 357 2.19 7.87 5.11
C VAL A 357 2.97 9.19 5.04
N LEU A 358 4.28 9.13 4.84
CA LEU A 358 5.15 10.31 4.93
C LEU A 358 4.85 11.33 3.81
N SER A 359 4.59 10.88 2.59
CA SER A 359 4.14 11.77 1.50
C SER A 359 2.77 12.41 1.79
N SER A 360 1.84 11.67 2.40
CA SER A 360 0.52 12.21 2.78
C SER A 360 0.63 13.25 3.89
N MET A 361 1.50 13.02 4.88
CA MET A 361 1.83 13.98 5.93
C MET A 361 2.45 15.26 5.36
N THR A 362 3.44 15.13 4.48
CA THR A 362 4.09 16.26 3.80
C THR A 362 3.08 17.08 2.97
N ALA A 363 2.24 16.41 2.18
CA ALA A 363 1.22 17.06 1.35
C ALA A 363 0.17 17.86 2.14
N TYR A 364 -0.09 17.47 3.38
CA TYR A 364 -0.93 18.22 4.31
C TYR A 364 -0.15 19.31 5.04
N ALA A 365 0.87 18.93 5.80
CA ALA A 365 1.51 19.79 6.80
C ALA A 365 2.43 20.86 6.19
N ASP A 366 3.01 20.61 5.01
CA ASP A 366 3.74 21.63 4.23
C ASP A 366 2.84 22.27 3.13
N GLY A 367 1.63 21.75 2.91
CA GLY A 367 0.71 22.19 1.85
C GLY A 367 1.14 21.80 0.43
N ASP A 368 2.07 20.84 0.28
CA ASP A 368 2.62 20.47 -1.03
C ASP A 368 1.62 19.63 -1.86
N ALA A 369 0.98 20.28 -2.82
CA ALA A 369 0.02 19.65 -3.72
C ALA A 369 0.64 18.93 -4.94
N ALA A 370 1.96 18.96 -5.13
CA ALA A 370 2.65 18.08 -6.07
C ALA A 370 2.87 16.72 -5.41
N ILE A 371 3.53 16.71 -4.25
CA ILE A 371 3.69 15.53 -3.38
C ILE A 371 2.32 14.95 -3.05
N GLY A 372 1.30 15.78 -2.79
CA GLY A 372 -0.07 15.32 -2.56
C GLY A 372 -0.68 14.54 -3.73
N ARG A 373 -0.47 14.96 -4.98
CA ARG A 373 -1.01 14.22 -6.14
C ARG A 373 -0.32 12.87 -6.31
N SER A 374 1.00 12.83 -6.16
CA SER A 374 1.78 11.60 -6.32
C SER A 374 1.60 10.65 -5.11
N SER A 375 1.37 11.20 -3.91
CA SER A 375 0.89 10.47 -2.74
C SER A 375 -0.49 9.84 -2.97
N LEU A 376 -1.47 10.57 -3.52
CA LEU A 376 -2.80 10.02 -3.81
C LEU A 376 -2.77 8.92 -4.89
N ARG A 377 -1.87 8.98 -5.87
CA ARG A 377 -1.62 7.86 -6.80
C ARG A 377 -1.03 6.65 -6.10
N LEU A 378 -0.03 6.86 -5.24
CA LEU A 378 0.59 5.81 -4.42
C LEU A 378 -0.44 5.15 -3.47
N GLN A 379 -1.30 5.94 -2.83
CA GLN A 379 -2.42 5.46 -2.04
C GLN A 379 -3.42 4.66 -2.87
N ALA A 380 -3.79 5.13 -4.06
CA ALA A 380 -4.69 4.38 -4.95
C ALA A 380 -4.10 3.00 -5.30
N GLY A 381 -2.78 2.94 -5.49
CA GLY A 381 -2.04 1.69 -5.64
C GLY A 381 -2.09 0.81 -4.39
N LEU A 382 -1.78 1.36 -3.22
CA LEU A 382 -1.79 0.63 -1.96
C LEU A 382 -3.18 0.09 -1.62
N TRP A 383 -4.23 0.91 -1.75
CA TRP A 383 -5.62 0.49 -1.54
C TRP A 383 -6.07 -0.60 -2.51
N MET A 384 -5.68 -0.53 -3.79
CA MET A 384 -5.93 -1.60 -4.76
C MET A 384 -5.21 -2.89 -4.36
N TRP A 385 -3.94 -2.78 -3.96
CA TRP A 385 -3.10 -3.92 -3.60
C TRP A 385 -3.60 -4.64 -2.35
N SER A 386 -3.78 -3.92 -1.24
CA SER A 386 -4.32 -4.46 0.03
C SER A 386 -5.74 -4.99 -0.16
N GLY A 387 -6.57 -4.27 -0.92
CA GLY A 387 -7.95 -4.63 -1.20
C GLY A 387 -8.08 -5.92 -2.01
N ALA A 388 -7.30 -6.04 -3.08
CA ALA A 388 -7.22 -7.26 -3.87
C ALA A 388 -6.61 -8.42 -3.05
N TYR A 389 -5.64 -8.15 -2.17
CA TYR A 389 -5.08 -9.15 -1.25
C TYR A 389 -6.11 -9.73 -0.26
N PHE A 390 -6.94 -8.90 0.38
CA PHE A 390 -8.04 -9.41 1.21
C PHE A 390 -9.09 -10.17 0.38
N ALA A 391 -9.39 -9.71 -0.85
CA ALA A 391 -10.23 -10.45 -1.79
C ALA A 391 -9.62 -11.79 -2.25
N GLY A 392 -8.30 -11.90 -2.30
CA GLY A 392 -7.54 -13.12 -2.59
C GLY A 392 -7.56 -14.11 -1.43
N LEU A 393 -7.37 -13.63 -0.20
CA LEU A 393 -7.50 -14.44 1.02
C LEU A 393 -8.90 -15.06 1.14
N ALA A 394 -9.94 -14.28 0.83
CA ALA A 394 -11.34 -14.73 0.82
C ALA A 394 -11.76 -15.49 -0.46
N SER A 395 -10.83 -15.79 -1.37
CA SER A 395 -11.14 -16.43 -2.67
C SER A 395 -11.50 -17.90 -2.52
N SER A 396 -12.38 -18.39 -3.39
CA SER A 396 -12.79 -19.80 -3.49
C SER A 396 -12.03 -20.61 -4.55
N VAL A 397 -11.09 -20.01 -5.29
CA VAL A 397 -10.30 -20.72 -6.33
C VAL A 397 -9.48 -21.87 -5.74
N ALA A 398 -9.18 -22.90 -6.53
CA ALA A 398 -8.40 -24.06 -6.11
C ALA A 398 -7.01 -23.66 -5.56
N ARG A 399 -6.43 -24.50 -4.69
CA ARG A 399 -5.06 -24.29 -4.21
C ARG A 399 -4.05 -24.36 -5.36
N GLY A 400 -3.01 -23.54 -5.31
CA GLY A 400 -1.99 -23.43 -6.37
C GLY A 400 -2.42 -22.57 -7.57
N THR A 401 -3.51 -21.82 -7.47
CA THR A 401 -3.95 -20.86 -8.51
C THR A 401 -3.08 -19.60 -8.45
N ILE A 402 -1.86 -19.69 -8.98
CA ILE A 402 -0.90 -18.59 -9.05
C ILE A 402 -0.49 -18.25 -10.49
N PRO A 403 -0.22 -16.96 -10.79
CA PRO A 403 0.32 -16.51 -12.06
C PRO A 403 1.77 -16.95 -12.25
N LYS A 404 2.23 -16.94 -13.51
CA LYS A 404 3.55 -17.47 -13.90
C LYS A 404 4.27 -16.55 -14.87
N VAL A 405 5.58 -16.44 -14.70
CA VAL A 405 6.50 -15.97 -15.72
C VAL A 405 6.99 -17.19 -16.49
N VAL A 406 7.02 -17.12 -17.83
CA VAL A 406 7.58 -18.20 -18.66
C VAL A 406 8.59 -17.59 -19.62
N VAL A 407 9.80 -18.11 -19.60
CA VAL A 407 10.84 -17.87 -20.62
C VAL A 407 10.64 -18.87 -21.75
N ILE A 408 10.69 -18.37 -22.98
CA ILE A 408 10.54 -19.10 -24.24
C ILE A 408 11.87 -18.99 -25.03
#